data_AF-A0A7X5WTD0-F1
#
_entry.id   AF-A0A7X5WTD0-F1
#
_cell.length_a   1.000
_cell.length_b   1.000
_cell.length_c   1.000
_cell.angle_alpha   90.00
_cell.angle_beta   90.00
_cell.angle_gamma   90.00
#
_symmetry.space_group_name_H-M   'P 1'
#
loop_
_entity.id
_entity.type
_entity.pdbx_description
1 polymer ?
#
loop_
_entity_poly.entity_id
_entity_poly.type
_entity_poly.pdbx_seq_one_letter_code
_entity_poly.pdbx_strand_id
1 'polypeptide(L)' 'EGSEVKSLRDGKANLKDSFAHIRDGEVFLVGAYIAPYSFSRGGGHDPERTRKLLLHRHEIDRVTGSLAEKGLTL' A
#
# COMPACT_ATOMS: atom_id res chain seq x y z
N GLU A 1 -3.06 10.65 2.17
CA GLU A 1 -3.94 11.79 2.59
C GLU A 1 -3.87 11.99 4.10
N GLY A 2 -4.18 13.19 4.60
CA GLY A 2 -4.09 13.48 6.05
C GLY A 2 -5.02 12.63 6.91
N SER A 3 -6.18 12.25 6.38
CA SER A 3 -7.16 11.37 7.01
C SER A 3 -6.64 9.93 7.16
N GLU A 4 -5.89 9.40 6.18
CA GLU A 4 -5.27 8.06 6.25
C GLU A 4 -4.26 7.98 7.38
N VAL A 5 -3.42 9.01 7.54
CA VAL A 5 -2.40 9.07 8.60
C VAL A 5 -3.07 9.06 9.98
N LYS A 6 -4.22 9.72 10.13
CA LYS A 6 -4.98 9.71 11.38
C LYS A 6 -5.59 8.34 11.66
N SER A 7 -6.23 7.71 10.66
CA SER A 7 -6.76 6.36 10.80
C SER A 7 -5.69 5.30 11.11
N LEU A 8 -4.53 5.38 10.47
CA LEU A 8 -3.39 4.51 10.74
C LEU A 8 -2.86 4.68 12.17
N ARG A 9 -2.77 5.92 12.67
CA ARG A 9 -2.38 6.18 14.07
C ARG A 9 -3.39 5.62 15.07
N ASP A 10 -4.66 5.58 14.70
CA ASP A 10 -5.72 4.95 15.48
C ASP A 10 -5.76 3.40 15.33
N GLY A 11 -4.83 2.81 14.57
CA GLY A 11 -4.77 1.37 14.32
C GLY A 11 -5.87 0.85 13.38
N LYS A 12 -6.57 1.74 12.67
CA LYS A 12 -7.70 1.39 11.80
C LYS A 12 -7.26 1.08 10.37
N ALA A 13 -6.34 0.14 10.21
CA ALA A 13 -5.91 -0.35 8.92
C ALA A 13 -5.88 -1.89 8.91
N ASN A 14 -6.25 -2.46 7.78
CA ASN A 14 -6.22 -3.89 7.52
C ASN A 14 -5.40 -4.16 6.26
N LEU A 15 -4.35 -4.96 6.42
CA LEU A 15 -3.46 -5.41 5.35
C LEU A 15 -3.75 -6.86 4.94
N LYS A 16 -4.78 -7.48 5.50
CA LYS A 16 -5.20 -8.83 5.12
C LYS A 16 -5.61 -8.84 3.65
N ASP A 17 -5.07 -9.81 2.91
CA ASP A 17 -5.26 -9.97 1.46
C ASP A 17 -4.72 -8.80 0.62
N SER A 18 -3.90 -7.91 1.20
CA SER A 18 -3.17 -6.89 0.46
C SER A 18 -1.85 -7.43 -0.07
N PHE A 19 -1.47 -6.96 -1.26
CA PHE A 19 -0.29 -7.44 -1.98
C PHE A 19 0.49 -6.31 -2.64
N ALA A 20 1.77 -6.52 -2.87
CA ALA A 20 2.65 -5.58 -3.56
C ALA A 20 2.73 -5.91 -5.05
N HIS A 21 2.29 -4.97 -5.89
CA HIS A 21 2.39 -5.05 -7.33
C HIS A 21 3.53 -4.18 -7.85
N ILE A 22 4.47 -4.78 -8.58
CA ILE A 22 5.60 -4.06 -9.18
C ILE A 22 5.29 -3.78 -10.64
N ARG A 23 5.31 -2.51 -11.03
CA ARG A 23 5.06 -2.08 -12.40
C ARG A 23 5.97 -0.91 -12.76
N ASP A 24 6.62 -0.99 -13.92
CA ASP A 24 7.48 0.08 -14.47
C ASP A 24 8.61 0.51 -13.51
N GLY A 25 9.09 -0.41 -12.66
CA GLY A 25 10.13 -0.14 -11.66
C GLY A 25 9.64 0.65 -10.44
N GLU A 26 8.32 0.71 -10.24
CA GLU A 26 7.66 1.27 -9.07
C GLU A 26 6.85 0.17 -8.36
N VAL A 27 6.67 0.31 -7.04
CA VAL A 27 5.93 -0.66 -6.23
C VAL A 27 4.65 -0.02 -5.74
N PHE A 28 3.55 -0.75 -5.89
CA PHE A 28 2.21 -0.35 -5.51
C PHE A 28 1.64 -1.34 -4.52
N LEU A 29 1.13 -0.86 -3.40
CA LEU A 29 0.34 -1.63 -2.46
C LEU A 29 -1.12 -1.62 -2.92
N VAL A 30 -1.64 -2.82 -3.19
CA VAL A 30 -3.01 -3.07 -3.68
C VAL A 30 -3.78 -3.85 -2.62
N GLY A 31 -5.08 -3.55 -2.46
CA GLY A 31 -5.95 -4.28 -1.53
C GLY A 31 -5.78 -3.91 -0.05
N ALA A 32 -4.93 -2.93 0.28
CA ALA A 32 -4.84 -2.43 1.64
C ALA A 32 -6.05 -1.57 1.98
N TYR A 33 -6.77 -1.93 3.04
CA TYR A 33 -7.93 -1.20 3.54
C TYR A 33 -7.53 -0.29 4.70
N ILE A 34 -7.74 1.01 4.56
CA ILE A 34 -7.58 1.98 5.65
C ILE A 34 -8.95 2.60 5.93
N ALA A 35 -9.45 2.45 7.16
CA ALA A 35 -10.81 2.93 7.45
C ALA A 35 -10.88 4.46 7.32
N PRO A 36 -11.96 5.02 6.75
CA PRO A 36 -12.15 6.47 6.70
C PRO A 36 -12.08 7.09 8.10
N TYR A 37 -11.42 8.23 8.21
CA TYR A 37 -11.33 8.93 9.47
C TYR A 37 -12.67 9.63 9.81
N SER A 38 -13.32 9.20 10.89
CA SER A 38 -14.66 9.66 11.28
C SER A 38 -14.78 11.16 11.54
N PHE A 39 -13.67 11.84 11.87
CA PHE A 39 -13.66 13.29 12.09
C PHE A 39 -13.24 14.10 10.84
N SER A 40 -13.16 13.46 9.66
CA SER A 40 -12.88 14.18 8.42
C SER A 40 -14.10 15.02 8.03
N ARG A 41 -13.93 16.33 7.90
CA ARG A 41 -15.02 17.28 7.58
C ARG A 41 -15.34 17.40 6.07
N GLY A 42 -14.63 16.69 5.20
CA GLY A 42 -14.66 16.96 3.76
C GLY A 42 -14.37 15.76 2.87
N GLY A 43 -15.07 14.64 3.09
CA GLY A 43 -15.08 13.55 2.10
C GLY A 43 -14.02 12.47 2.26
N GLY A 44 -13.43 12.29 3.44
CA GLY A 44 -12.60 11.12 3.77
C GLY A 44 -11.40 10.90 2.84
N HIS A 45 -10.85 9.69 2.90
CA HIS A 45 -9.98 9.12 1.87
C HIS A 45 -10.68 7.88 1.34
N ASP A 46 -10.31 7.44 0.13
CA ASP A 46 -10.70 6.13 -0.37
C ASP A 46 -9.99 5.02 0.45
N PRO A 47 -10.73 4.12 1.12
CA PRO A 47 -10.15 3.07 1.93
C PRO A 47 -9.24 2.11 1.15
N GLU A 48 -9.63 1.77 -0.07
CA GLU A 48 -9.00 0.71 -0.89
C GLU A 48 -8.09 1.25 -1.98
N ARG A 49 -7.84 2.56 -1.97
CA ARG A 49 -6.96 3.24 -2.92
C ARG A 49 -5.61 2.53 -3.04
N THR A 50 -5.16 2.35 -4.27
CA THR A 50 -3.81 1.85 -4.56
C THR A 50 -2.76 2.87 -4.11
N ARG A 51 -1.77 2.42 -3.31
CA ARG A 51 -0.78 3.30 -2.69
C ARG A 51 0.61 2.99 -3.24
N LYS A 52 1.27 3.99 -3.83
CA LYS A 52 2.66 3.86 -4.26
C LYS A 52 3.58 3.78 -3.03
N LEU A 53 4.42 2.75 -2.98
CA LEU A 53 5.46 2.59 -1.97
C LEU A 53 6.73 3.29 -2.44
N LEU A 54 7.37 4.02 -1.53
CA LEU A 54 8.65 4.66 -1.76
C LEU A 54 9.74 3.70 -1.31
N LEU A 55 10.38 3.05 -2.28
CA LEU A 55 11.50 2.12 -2.08
C LEU A 55 12.71 2.60 -2.88
N HIS A 56 13.90 2.24 -2.43
CA HIS A 56 15.11 2.50 -3.20
C HIS A 56 15.20 1.56 -4.40
N ARG A 57 15.83 2.01 -5.49
CA ARG A 57 15.99 1.22 -6.73
C ARG A 57 16.59 -0.17 -6.48
N HIS A 58 17.65 -0.24 -5.66
CA HIS A 58 18.31 -1.51 -5.33
C HIS A 58 17.41 -2.49 -4.55
N GLU A 59 16.46 -1.98 -3.76
CA GLU A 59 15.48 -2.81 -3.04
C GLU A 59 14.45 -3.37 -4.02
N ILE A 60 13.97 -2.53 -4.94
CA ILE A 60 13.03 -2.94 -6.00
C ILE A 60 13.65 -4.03 -6.88
N ASP A 61 14.91 -3.86 -7.29
CA ASP A 61 15.60 -4.84 -8.14
C ASP A 61 15.77 -6.19 -7.42
N ARG A 62 16.13 -6.16 -6.13
CA ARG A 62 16.25 -7.38 -5.29
C ARG A 62 14.93 -8.12 -5.18
N VAL A 63 13.85 -7.39 -4.91
CA VAL A 63 12.51 -7.97 -4.74
C VAL A 63 11.98 -8.49 -6.08
N THR A 64 12.16 -7.74 -7.17
CA THR A 64 11.75 -8.13 -8.52
C THR A 64 12.48 -9.39 -8.99
N GLY A 65 13.79 -9.47 -8.76
CA GLY A 65 14.58 -10.68 -9.06
C GLY A 65 14.07 -11.89 -8.28
N SER A 66 13.79 -11.72 -6.99
CA SER A 66 13.28 -12.81 -6.12
C SER A 66 11.88 -13.28 -6.53
N LEU A 67 11.02 -12.38 -7.01
CA LEU A 67 9.66 -12.68 -7.50
C LEU A 67 9.69 -13.42 -8.83
N ALA A 68 10.50 -12.94 -9.79
CA ALA A 68 10.63 -13.54 -11.12
C ALA A 68 11.20 -14.97 -11.05
N GLU A 69 12.12 -15.23 -10.12
CA GLU A 69 12.71 -16.57 -9.95
C GLU A 69 11.75 -17.59 -9.33
N LYS A 70 10.79 -17.14 -8.50
CA LYS A 70 10.00 -18.04 -7.65
C LYS A 70 8.50 -18.12 -7.99
N GLY A 71 7.98 -17.30 -8.90
CA GLY A 71 6.55 -17.25 -9.18
C GLY A 71 5.70 -16.94 -7.93
N LEU A 72 6.29 -16.22 -6.97
CA LEU A 72 5.64 -15.86 -5.72
C LEU A 72 4.78 -14.60 -5.91
N THR A 73 3.68 -14.52 -5.17
CA THR A 73 2.90 -13.30 -4.96
C THR A 73 3.33 -12.70 -3.62
N LEU A 74 3.53 -11.38 -3.57
CA LEU A 74 3.94 -10.63 -2.37
C LEU A 74 2.75 -10.03 -1.67
#